data_AF-A0A376RK38-F1
#
_entry.id   AF-A0A376RK38-F1
#
_cell.length_a   1.000
_cell.length_b   1.000
_cell.length_c   1.000
_cell.angle_alpha   90.00
_cell.angle_beta   90.00
_cell.angle_gamma   90.00
#
_symmetry.space_group_name_H-M   'P 1'
#
loop_
_entity.id
_entity.type
_entity.pdbx_description
1 polymer ?
#
loop_
_entity_poly.entity_id
_entity_poly.type
_entity_poly.pdbx_seq_one_letter_code
_entity_poly.pdbx_strand_id
1 'polypeptide(L)'
;MFGNNPAETRMSGGGVTYYVEQARERSNARMIVIDPRYNDTAAGREDEWLPIRPGTDGALACAIAWVLITENMVDQPFLDKYCVGYDEKTLPANAPRNAHYKAYILGEGLTA
;
A
#
# COMPACT_ATOMS: atom_id res chain seq x y z
N MET A 1 -3.96 -6.64 4.36
CA MET A 1 -4.30 -5.80 5.53
C MET A 1 -3.04 -5.19 6.09
N PHE A 2 -3.02 -3.88 6.34
CA PHE A 2 -1.86 -3.15 6.83
C PHE A 2 -2.17 -2.64 8.25
N GLY A 3 -1.55 -3.23 9.27
CA GLY A 3 -1.73 -2.86 10.69
C GLY A 3 -3.18 -2.93 11.19
N ASN A 4 -4.04 -3.70 10.51
CA ASN A 4 -5.48 -3.74 10.79
C ASN A 4 -5.87 -5.08 11.40
N ASN A 5 -6.43 -5.04 12.62
CA ASN A 5 -6.80 -6.22 13.39
C ASN A 5 -8.31 -6.24 13.74
N PRO A 6 -9.20 -6.43 12.76
CA PRO A 6 -10.65 -6.46 12.98
C PRO A 6 -11.11 -7.62 13.87
N ALA A 7 -10.39 -8.75 13.90
CA ALA A 7 -10.75 -9.89 14.74
C ALA A 7 -10.70 -9.60 16.24
N GLU A 8 -9.81 -8.72 16.70
CA GLU A 8 -9.75 -8.30 18.11
C GLU A 8 -10.47 -6.96 18.35
N THR A 9 -10.33 -6.01 17.43
CA THR A 9 -10.79 -4.63 17.65
C THR A 9 -12.22 -4.36 17.22
N ARG A 10 -12.85 -5.27 16.47
CA ARG A 10 -14.19 -5.10 15.87
C ARG A 10 -15.11 -6.32 16.06
N MET A 11 -14.96 -7.02 17.19
CA MET A 11 -15.70 -8.23 17.53
C MET A 11 -17.22 -8.02 17.67
N SER A 12 -17.67 -6.81 18.00
CA SER A 12 -19.07 -6.53 18.40
C SER A 12 -20.08 -6.43 17.24
N GLY A 13 -19.82 -7.06 16.10
CA GLY A 13 -20.86 -7.26 15.07
C GLY A 13 -20.83 -6.32 13.86
N GLY A 14 -19.77 -5.52 13.67
CA GLY A 14 -19.59 -4.74 12.43
C GLY A 14 -19.33 -5.59 11.18
N GLY A 15 -19.26 -6.91 11.33
CA GLY A 15 -19.18 -7.88 10.23
C GLY A 15 -17.88 -7.87 9.44
N VAL A 16 -16.91 -6.99 9.74
CA VAL A 16 -15.69 -6.81 8.93
C VAL A 16 -14.95 -8.12 8.69
N THR A 17 -14.68 -8.89 9.75
CA THR A 17 -14.02 -10.21 9.62
C THR A 17 -14.85 -11.16 8.75
N TYR A 18 -16.18 -11.19 8.94
CA TYR A 18 -17.08 -12.02 8.14
C TYR A 18 -17.08 -11.62 6.65
N TYR A 19 -17.14 -10.32 6.36
CA TYR A 19 -17.14 -9.83 4.98
C TYR A 19 -15.79 -10.03 4.28
N VAL A 20 -14.67 -9.93 5.00
CA VAL A 20 -13.35 -10.24 4.46
C VAL A 20 -13.27 -11.71 4.07
N GLU A 21 -13.70 -12.64 4.93
CA GLU A 21 -13.71 -14.06 4.57
C GLU A 21 -14.64 -14.36 3.38
N GLN A 22 -15.85 -13.79 3.37
CA GLN A 22 -16.77 -13.93 2.23
C GLN A 22 -16.18 -13.38 0.92
N ALA A 23 -15.50 -12.24 0.98
CA ALA A 23 -14.84 -11.67 -0.20
C ALA A 23 -13.74 -12.60 -0.70
N ARG A 24 -12.95 -13.20 0.19
CA ARG A 24 -11.89 -14.15 -0.16
C ARG A 24 -12.43 -15.42 -0.79
N GLU A 25 -13.45 -16.04 -0.17
CA GLU A 25 -14.12 -17.23 -0.72
C GLU A 25 -14.65 -17.01 -2.14
N ARG A 26 -15.20 -15.82 -2.42
CA ARG A 26 -15.83 -15.51 -3.73
C ARG A 26 -14.83 -15.08 -4.79
N SER A 27 -13.73 -14.42 -4.40
CA SER A 27 -12.78 -13.82 -5.34
C SER A 27 -11.51 -14.64 -5.52
N ASN A 28 -11.22 -15.58 -4.63
CA ASN A 28 -9.93 -16.26 -4.52
C ASN A 28 -8.76 -15.28 -4.36
N ALA A 29 -9.02 -14.08 -3.80
CA ALA A 29 -8.00 -13.08 -3.57
C ALA A 29 -7.03 -13.51 -2.47
N ARG A 30 -5.73 -13.34 -2.72
CA ARG A 30 -4.72 -13.52 -1.69
C ARG A 30 -4.83 -12.42 -0.63
N MET A 31 -4.75 -12.81 0.63
CA MET A 31 -4.69 -11.93 1.78
C MET A 31 -3.28 -11.91 2.36
N ILE A 32 -2.60 -10.79 2.19
CA ILE A 32 -1.30 -10.51 2.83
C ILE A 32 -1.57 -9.66 4.08
N VAL A 33 -1.07 -10.07 5.24
CA VAL A 33 -1.15 -9.30 6.49
C VAL A 33 0.21 -8.71 6.83
N ILE A 34 0.27 -7.39 6.93
CA ILE A 34 1.47 -6.64 7.33
C ILE A 34 1.24 -6.15 8.76
N ASP A 35 1.92 -6.77 9.72
CA ASP A 35 1.81 -6.42 11.14
C ASP A 35 3.02 -6.99 11.90
N PRO A 36 3.70 -6.23 12.78
CA PRO A 36 4.75 -6.78 13.65
C PRO A 36 4.28 -7.92 14.54
N ARG A 37 2.97 -7.99 14.85
CA ARG A 37 2.36 -9.02 15.68
C ARG A 37 1.57 -9.99 14.82
N TYR A 38 1.74 -11.27 15.10
CA TYR A 38 0.83 -12.29 14.60
C TYR A 38 -0.46 -12.25 15.42
N ASN A 39 -1.45 -11.51 14.92
CA ASN A 39 -2.67 -11.16 15.63
C ASN A 39 -3.85 -12.07 15.25
N ASP A 40 -4.99 -11.96 15.95
CA ASP A 40 -6.11 -12.89 15.70
C ASP A 40 -6.71 -12.75 14.29
N THR A 41 -6.47 -11.65 13.58
CA THR A 41 -6.91 -11.49 12.18
C THR A 41 -6.06 -12.37 11.25
N ALA A 42 -4.75 -12.40 11.50
CA ALA A 42 -3.79 -13.27 10.82
C ALA A 42 -3.71 -14.67 11.42
N ALA A 43 -4.66 -15.14 12.24
CA ALA A 43 -4.53 -16.46 12.87
C ALA A 43 -4.82 -17.61 11.87
N GLY A 44 -3.97 -17.76 10.85
CA GLY A 44 -4.05 -18.80 9.82
C GLY A 44 -5.09 -18.55 8.72
N ARG A 45 -5.58 -17.31 8.59
CA ARG A 45 -6.54 -16.95 7.53
C ARG A 45 -5.85 -16.35 6.32
N GLU A 46 -4.71 -15.71 6.52
CA GLU A 46 -3.85 -15.08 5.53
C GLU A 46 -3.10 -16.08 4.67
N ASP A 47 -2.79 -15.65 3.46
CA ASP A 47 -1.90 -16.35 2.54
C ASP A 47 -0.43 -16.01 2.82
N GLU A 48 -0.17 -14.90 3.49
CA GLU A 48 1.17 -14.43 3.83
C GLU A 48 1.11 -13.45 5.01
N TRP A 49 2.06 -13.59 5.94
CA TRP A 49 2.27 -12.65 7.03
C TRP A 49 3.65 -12.01 6.91
N LEU A 50 3.68 -10.68 6.91
CA LEU A 50 4.87 -9.85 6.83
C LEU A 50 5.13 -9.15 8.17
N PRO A 51 6.03 -9.70 9.02
CA PRO A 51 6.38 -9.12 10.31
C PRO A 51 7.34 -7.94 10.15
N ILE A 52 6.82 -6.78 9.78
CA ILE A 52 7.63 -5.56 9.68
C ILE A 52 8.13 -5.08 11.04
N ARG A 53 9.23 -4.34 11.07
CA ARG A 53 9.68 -3.65 12.28
C ARG A 53 8.68 -2.52 12.62
N PRO A 54 8.27 -2.34 13.88
CA PRO A 54 7.37 -1.25 14.25
C PRO A 54 7.89 0.12 13.77
N GLY A 55 7.03 0.90 13.12
CA GLY A 55 7.35 2.22 12.60
C GLY A 55 8.02 2.25 11.22
N THR A 56 8.17 1.10 10.55
CA THR A 56 8.77 1.02 9.20
C THR A 56 7.73 0.91 8.07
N ASP A 57 6.47 1.21 8.35
CA ASP A 57 5.35 1.15 7.40
C ASP A 57 5.60 2.04 6.18
N GLY A 58 6.09 3.27 6.41
CA GLY A 58 6.44 4.21 5.35
C GLY A 58 7.58 3.72 4.45
N ALA A 59 8.59 3.05 5.03
CA ALA A 59 9.68 2.45 4.27
C ALA A 59 9.18 1.29 3.40
N LEU A 60 8.30 0.43 3.93
CA LEU A 60 7.67 -0.64 3.15
C LEU A 60 6.81 -0.06 2.01
N ALA A 61 6.00 0.97 2.28
CA ALA A 61 5.18 1.62 1.26
C ALA A 61 6.05 2.22 0.14
N CYS A 62 7.17 2.85 0.48
CA CYS A 62 8.13 3.36 -0.51
C CYS A 62 8.77 2.23 -1.33
N ALA A 63 9.13 1.11 -0.70
CA ALA A 63 9.68 -0.05 -1.40
C ALA A 63 8.67 -0.69 -2.37
N ILE A 64 7.41 -0.83 -1.96
CA ILE A 64 6.33 -1.31 -2.83
C ILE A 64 6.15 -0.34 -4.01
N ALA A 65 6.10 0.96 -3.76
CA ALA A 65 5.99 1.96 -4.81
C ALA A 65 7.18 1.92 -5.78
N TRP A 66 8.40 1.72 -5.26
CA TRP A 66 9.60 1.57 -6.08
C TRP A 66 9.46 0.42 -7.06
N VAL A 67 9.05 -0.77 -6.60
CA VAL A 67 8.83 -1.95 -7.46
C VAL A 67 7.76 -1.69 -8.49
N LEU A 68 6.61 -1.12 -8.08
CA LEU A 68 5.52 -0.82 -9.01
C LEU A 68 5.97 0.13 -10.14
N ILE A 69 6.83 1.09 -9.83
CA ILE A 69 7.38 2.06 -10.79
C ILE A 69 8.44 1.41 -11.68
N THR A 70 9.42 0.72 -11.12
CA THR A 70 10.57 0.19 -11.86
C THR A 70 10.22 -1.03 -12.71
N GLU A 71 9.22 -1.81 -12.30
CA GLU A 71 8.69 -2.95 -13.06
C GLU A 71 7.51 -2.59 -13.98
N ASN A 72 7.20 -1.29 -14.13
CA ASN A 72 6.14 -0.79 -15.01
C ASN A 72 4.76 -1.40 -14.72
N MET A 73 4.41 -1.53 -13.44
CA MET A 73 3.13 -2.08 -12.95
C MET A 73 2.10 -1.00 -12.61
N VAL A 74 2.45 0.27 -12.78
CA VAL A 74 1.54 1.40 -12.53
C VAL A 74 0.53 1.61 -13.66
N ASP A 75 -0.68 2.04 -13.31
CA ASP A 75 -1.68 2.50 -14.28
C ASP A 75 -1.39 3.96 -14.69
N GLN A 76 -0.49 4.13 -15.64
CA GLN A 76 -0.07 5.46 -16.09
C GLN A 76 -1.22 6.32 -16.65
N PRO A 77 -2.16 5.81 -17.48
CA PRO A 77 -3.32 6.60 -17.91
C PRO A 77 -4.19 7.12 -16.76
N PHE A 78 -4.40 6.31 -15.71
CA PHE A 78 -5.11 6.76 -14.52
C PHE A 78 -4.35 7.88 -13.81
N LEU A 79 -3.04 7.70 -13.60
CA LEU A 79 -2.18 8.67 -12.92
C LEU A 79 -2.12 10.00 -13.66
N ASP A 80 -1.95 9.97 -15.00
CA ASP A 80 -1.90 11.17 -15.84
C ASP A 80 -3.21 11.98 -15.78
N LYS A 81 -4.35 11.30 -15.58
CA LYS A 81 -5.67 11.93 -15.63
C LYS A 81 -6.17 12.42 -14.27
N TYR A 82 -5.85 11.70 -13.20
CA TYR A 82 -6.50 11.89 -11.89
C TYR A 82 -5.52 12.19 -10.75
N CYS A 83 -4.21 12.19 -10.99
CA CYS A 83 -3.22 12.50 -9.97
C CYS A 83 -2.39 13.73 -10.35
N VAL A 84 -2.17 14.61 -9.37
CA VAL A 84 -1.30 15.79 -9.51
C VAL A 84 0.02 15.51 -8.83
N GLY A 85 1.13 15.79 -9.52
CA GLY A 85 2.49 15.65 -9.01
C GLY A 85 2.99 14.21 -8.89
N TYR A 86 2.43 13.26 -9.65
CA TYR A 86 2.98 11.91 -9.73
C TYR A 86 4.35 11.92 -10.46
N ASP A 87 4.39 12.57 -11.62
CA ASP A 87 5.55 12.75 -12.48
C ASP A 87 5.63 14.19 -13.00
N GLU A 88 6.63 14.51 -13.80
CA GLU A 88 6.84 15.86 -14.34
C GLU A 88 5.64 16.35 -15.19
N LYS A 89 4.91 15.45 -15.86
CA LYS A 89 3.74 15.83 -16.69
C LYS A 89 2.57 16.31 -15.86
N THR A 90 2.41 15.72 -14.67
CA THR A 90 1.31 15.98 -13.75
C THR A 90 1.67 17.02 -12.68
N LEU A 91 2.91 17.52 -12.69
CA LEU A 91 3.41 18.50 -11.75
C LEU A 91 2.90 19.92 -12.09
N PRO A 92 2.47 20.74 -11.11
CA PRO A 92 2.09 22.12 -11.36
C PRO A 92 3.23 22.94 -11.97
N ALA A 93 2.92 23.84 -12.90
CA ALA A 93 3.94 24.59 -13.66
C ALA A 93 4.87 25.49 -12.81
N ASN A 94 4.46 25.84 -11.59
CA ASN A 94 5.25 26.62 -10.64
C ASN A 94 6.06 25.77 -9.66
N ALA A 95 5.95 24.44 -9.71
CA ALA A 95 6.70 23.56 -8.84
C ALA A 95 8.14 23.37 -9.34
N PRO A 96 9.11 23.17 -8.45
CA PRO A 96 10.48 22.84 -8.84
C PRO A 96 10.56 21.54 -9.63
N ARG A 97 11.49 21.47 -10.59
CA ARG A 97 11.79 20.24 -11.33
C ARG A 97 12.13 19.09 -10.37
N ASN A 98 11.67 17.87 -10.68
CA ASN A 98 11.85 16.68 -9.83
C ASN A 98 11.20 16.78 -8.44
N ALA A 99 10.29 17.73 -8.19
CA ALA A 99 9.51 17.77 -6.95
C ALA A 99 8.33 16.77 -6.94
N HIS A 100 8.21 15.93 -7.96
CA HIS A 100 7.13 14.95 -8.11
C HIS A 100 7.40 13.66 -7.32
N TYR A 101 6.32 12.94 -6.97
CA TYR A 101 6.36 11.72 -6.14
C TYR A 101 7.28 10.63 -6.73
N LYS A 102 7.23 10.41 -8.05
CA LYS A 102 8.08 9.43 -8.72
C LYS A 102 9.58 9.71 -8.52
N ALA A 103 10.02 10.96 -8.57
CA ALA A 103 11.42 11.32 -8.36
C ALA A 103 11.82 11.09 -6.89
N TYR A 104 10.94 11.40 -5.94
CA TYR A 104 11.17 11.09 -4.53
C TYR A 104 11.41 9.58 -4.31
N ILE A 105 10.54 8.73 -4.84
CA ILE A 105 10.65 7.26 -4.68
C ILE A 105 11.92 6.71 -5.34
N LEU A 106 12.31 7.26 -6.50
CA LEU A 106 13.50 6.83 -7.23
C LEU A 106 14.80 7.43 -6.69
N GLY A 107 14.74 8.32 -5.68
CA GLY A 107 15.93 9.01 -5.15
C GLY A 107 16.49 10.09 -6.09
N GLU A 108 15.68 10.57 -7.02
CA GLU A 108 16.00 11.60 -8.03
C GLU A 108 15.40 12.98 -7.65
N GLY A 109 14.84 13.08 -6.44
CA GLY A 109 14.10 14.25 -5.95
C GLY A 109 14.95 15.53 -5.88
N LEU A 110 14.25 16.65 -5.64
CA LEU A 110 14.87 17.96 -5.42
C LEU A 110 15.85 17.86 -4.23
N THR A 111 17.15 17.82 -4.53
CA THR A 111 18.33 17.51 -3.69
C THR A 111 18.84 16.06 -3.79
N ALA A 112 19.63 15.82 -4.85
CA ALA A 112 20.97 15.24 -4.72
C ALA A 112 22.00 16.34 -5.00
#